data_AF-A0A2W4PPH2-F1
#
_entry.id   AF-A0A2W4PPH2-F1
#
_cell.length_a   1.000
_cell.length_b   1.000
_cell.length_c   1.000
_cell.angle_alpha   90.00
_cell.angle_beta   90.00
_cell.angle_gamma   90.00
#
_symmetry.space_group_name_H-M   'P 1'
#
loop_
_entity.id
_entity.type
_entity.pdbx_description
1 polymer ?
#
loop_
_entity_poly.entity_id
_entity_poly.type
_entity_poly.pdbx_seq_one_letter_code
_entity_poly.pdbx_strand_id
1 'polypeptide(L)'
;MCNDIAVGPGGDVYATDTQGMQVLRLPKGGSALEVWSPQGAFGAPGDVLDGIAVVNGRVIVNTLRTNKLFAIDVAADGKAAKVTELTLSSPVTGPDGMRAWGSNGLLTTDGTGKIQHVVIDGDNATVTTVKDGLEGPVSVAVAGGMGYALEGQLAIMFAPPGQGPEEKPYRAVGFPLP
;
A
#
# COMPACT_ATOMS: atom_id res chain seq x y z
N MET A 1 14.20 5.26 -3.37
CA MET A 1 13.38 4.90 -4.56
C MET A 1 11.92 5.08 -4.19
N CYS A 2 11.19 5.97 -4.85
CA CYS A 2 9.76 6.12 -4.59
C CYS A 2 8.99 4.97 -5.25
N ASN A 3 8.17 4.24 -4.49
CA ASN A 3 7.44 3.09 -5.02
C ASN A 3 5.97 3.37 -5.28
N ASP A 4 5.26 3.89 -4.28
CA ASP A 4 3.84 4.20 -4.39
C ASP A 4 3.55 5.63 -3.90
N ILE A 5 2.37 6.15 -4.25
CA ILE A 5 1.98 7.54 -4.03
C ILE A 5 0.50 7.67 -3.64
N ALA A 6 0.23 8.53 -2.66
CA ALA A 6 -1.14 8.89 -2.26
C ALA A 6 -1.29 10.39 -2.07
N VAL A 7 -2.48 10.91 -2.39
CA VAL A 7 -2.82 12.32 -2.18
C VAL A 7 -3.76 12.43 -1.00
N GLY A 8 -3.36 13.22 0.01
CA GLY A 8 -4.21 13.51 1.15
C GLY A 8 -5.34 14.50 0.81
N PRO A 9 -6.40 14.58 1.62
CA PRO A 9 -7.53 15.47 1.37
C PRO A 9 -7.13 16.96 1.38
N GLY A 10 -6.05 17.33 2.08
CA GLY A 10 -5.48 18.67 2.06
C GLY A 10 -4.73 19.01 0.78
N GLY A 11 -4.47 18.03 -0.10
CA GLY A 11 -3.70 18.16 -1.34
C GLY A 11 -2.19 17.98 -1.17
N ASP A 12 -1.73 17.62 0.02
CA ASP A 12 -0.37 17.10 0.19
C ASP A 12 -0.25 15.74 -0.49
N VAL A 13 0.92 15.46 -1.02
CA VAL A 13 1.22 14.19 -1.67
C VAL A 13 2.24 13.44 -0.82
N TYR A 14 2.01 12.15 -0.62
CA TYR A 14 2.89 11.27 0.15
C TYR A 14 3.42 10.17 -0.77
N ALA A 15 4.67 9.80 -0.60
CA ALA A 15 5.30 8.71 -1.35
C ALA A 15 6.13 7.83 -0.44
N THR A 16 6.14 6.53 -0.69
CA THR A 16 6.99 5.56 0.03
C THR A 16 8.39 5.54 -0.58
N ASP A 17 9.42 5.77 0.23
CA ASP A 17 10.80 5.46 -0.13
C ASP A 17 11.15 4.04 0.34
N THR A 18 11.13 3.10 -0.58
CA THR A 18 11.26 1.67 -0.30
C THR A 18 12.52 1.29 0.44
N GLN A 19 13.67 1.77 -0.04
CA GLN A 19 14.96 1.39 0.53
C GLN A 19 15.29 2.27 1.74
N GLY A 20 14.80 3.51 1.75
CA GLY A 20 14.95 4.43 2.87
C GLY A 20 14.10 4.05 4.09
N MET A 21 13.08 3.19 3.92
CA MET A 21 12.08 2.88 4.96
C MET A 21 11.46 4.16 5.53
N GLN A 22 11.07 5.06 4.64
CA GLN A 22 10.58 6.40 4.97
C GLN A 22 9.38 6.77 4.10
N VAL A 23 8.52 7.65 4.62
CA VAL A 23 7.53 8.35 3.82
C VAL A 23 8.05 9.75 3.52
N LEU A 24 8.04 10.11 2.24
CA LEU A 24 8.30 11.46 1.77
C LEU A 24 6.97 12.20 1.61
N ARG A 25 6.99 13.52 1.78
CA ARG A 25 5.84 14.40 1.53
C ARG A 25 6.22 15.51 0.56
N LEU A 26 5.31 15.82 -0.37
CA LEU A 26 5.29 17.08 -1.11
C LEU A 26 4.15 17.91 -0.54
N PRO A 27 4.44 19.01 0.18
CA PRO A 27 3.40 19.92 0.65
C PRO A 27 2.59 20.46 -0.54
N LYS A 28 1.30 20.71 -0.35
CA LYS A 28 0.44 21.31 -1.37
C LYS A 28 1.05 22.62 -1.91
N GLY A 29 1.26 22.68 -3.22
CA GLY A 29 1.87 23.84 -3.88
C GLY A 29 3.39 23.97 -3.68
N GLY A 30 4.00 23.04 -2.95
CA GLY A 30 5.45 22.90 -2.85
C GLY A 30 6.05 22.36 -4.15
N SER A 31 7.38 22.46 -4.25
CA SER A 31 8.15 22.02 -5.42
C SER A 31 9.21 20.95 -5.10
N ALA A 32 9.27 20.48 -3.85
CA ALA A 32 10.26 19.51 -3.40
C ALA A 32 9.67 18.54 -2.37
N LEU A 33 10.14 17.29 -2.44
CA LEU A 33 9.84 16.28 -1.43
C LEU A 33 10.69 16.50 -0.16
N GLU A 34 10.07 16.31 0.99
CA GLU A 34 10.72 16.28 2.30
C GLU A 34 10.58 14.89 2.94
N VAL A 35 11.59 14.45 3.71
CA VAL A 35 11.41 13.27 4.58
C VAL A 35 10.40 13.64 5.65
N TRP A 36 9.27 12.94 5.67
CA TRP A 36 8.12 13.32 6.47
C TRP A 36 7.91 12.40 7.68
N SER A 37 8.10 11.09 7.51
CA SER A 37 7.98 10.13 8.61
C SER A 37 9.16 10.20 9.58
N PRO A 38 8.97 9.86 10.87
CA PRO A 38 10.08 9.64 11.80
C PRO A 38 11.03 8.52 11.33
N GLN A 39 12.33 8.66 11.62
CA GLN A 39 13.34 7.65 11.27
C GLN A 39 13.09 6.33 12.02
N GLY A 40 13.17 5.20 11.30
CA GLY A 40 13.03 3.86 11.89
C GLY A 40 11.59 3.48 12.29
N ALA A 41 10.59 4.26 11.88
CA ALA A 41 9.21 4.08 12.30
C ALA A 41 8.55 2.78 11.79
N PHE A 42 9.11 2.15 10.76
CA PHE A 42 8.51 1.00 10.07
C PHE A 42 9.35 -0.29 10.20
N GLY A 43 10.21 -0.35 11.23
CA GLY A 43 11.06 -1.52 11.51
C GLY A 43 12.53 -1.33 11.12
N ALA A 44 13.24 -2.46 11.05
CA ALA A 44 14.68 -2.47 10.82
C ALA A 44 15.04 -2.13 9.35
N PRO A 45 16.23 -1.55 9.11
CA PRO A 45 16.75 -1.37 7.76
C PRO A 45 16.83 -2.71 7.00
N GLY A 46 16.47 -2.70 5.71
CA GLY A 46 16.53 -3.87 4.83
C GLY A 46 15.19 -4.55 4.53
N ASP A 47 14.09 -4.06 5.11
CA ASP A 47 12.73 -4.37 4.64
C ASP A 47 12.37 -3.49 3.41
N VAL A 48 11.13 -3.59 2.93
CA VAL A 48 10.58 -2.87 1.77
C VAL A 48 9.32 -2.14 2.21
N LEU A 49 9.40 -0.81 2.33
CA LEU A 49 8.21 0.04 2.47
C LEU A 49 7.59 0.24 1.09
N ASP A 50 6.33 -0.16 0.90
CA ASP A 50 5.83 -0.43 -0.45
C ASP A 50 4.59 0.40 -0.78
N GLY A 51 3.39 -0.10 -0.49
CA GLY A 51 2.14 0.59 -0.80
C GLY A 51 1.84 1.76 0.12
N ILE A 52 1.00 2.70 -0.34
CA ILE A 52 0.52 3.83 0.46
C ILE A 52 -0.94 4.21 0.15
N ALA A 53 -1.71 4.54 1.17
CA ALA A 53 -3.06 5.07 1.04
C ALA A 53 -3.36 6.10 2.13
N VAL A 54 -4.27 7.04 1.88
CA VAL A 54 -4.79 7.95 2.92
C VAL A 54 -6.20 7.53 3.31
N VAL A 55 -6.39 7.15 4.57
CA VAL A 55 -7.66 6.67 5.12
C VAL A 55 -7.97 7.45 6.39
N ASN A 56 -9.14 8.12 6.42
CA ASN A 56 -9.56 8.94 7.57
C ASN A 56 -8.52 9.95 8.07
N GLY A 57 -7.82 10.59 7.12
CA GLY A 57 -6.79 11.60 7.45
C GLY A 57 -5.49 11.01 8.00
N ARG A 58 -5.37 9.68 8.08
CA ARG A 58 -4.12 8.98 8.42
C ARG A 58 -3.46 8.46 7.15
N VAL A 59 -2.14 8.45 7.14
CA VAL A 59 -1.35 7.83 6.05
C VAL A 59 -1.09 6.38 6.44
N ILE A 60 -1.57 5.45 5.63
CA ILE A 60 -1.39 4.02 5.83
C ILE A 60 -0.32 3.53 4.85
N VAL A 61 0.68 2.83 5.36
CA VAL A 61 1.75 2.21 4.57
C VAL A 61 1.86 0.73 4.93
N ASN A 62 2.45 -0.06 4.05
CA ASN A 62 2.74 -1.45 4.33
C ASN A 62 4.24 -1.76 4.23
N THR A 63 4.62 -2.88 4.80
CA THR A 63 5.93 -3.50 4.58
C THR A 63 5.75 -4.83 3.87
N LEU A 64 6.37 -4.95 2.70
CA LEU A 64 6.15 -6.09 1.82
C LEU A 64 6.69 -7.40 2.41
N ARG A 65 7.87 -7.39 3.06
CA ARG A 65 8.49 -8.65 3.54
C ARG A 65 8.02 -9.06 4.92
N THR A 66 7.72 -8.10 5.80
CA THR A 66 7.28 -8.38 7.18
C THR A 66 5.76 -8.45 7.35
N ASN A 67 4.98 -8.22 6.28
CA ASN A 67 3.52 -8.37 6.27
C ASN A 67 2.80 -7.44 7.26
N LYS A 68 3.33 -6.23 7.49
CA LYS A 68 2.75 -5.27 8.44
C LYS A 68 2.11 -4.11 7.71
N LEU A 69 1.07 -3.54 8.33
CA LEU A 69 0.51 -2.25 7.96
C LEU A 69 0.74 -1.28 9.12
N PHE A 70 1.12 -0.05 8.79
CA PHE A 70 1.33 1.03 9.75
C PHE A 70 0.42 2.21 9.43
N ALA A 71 -0.14 2.82 10.46
CA ALA A 71 -0.89 4.06 10.35
C ALA A 71 -0.08 5.22 10.96
N ILE A 72 0.01 6.31 10.22
CA ILE A 72 0.70 7.53 10.61
C ILE A 72 -0.34 8.62 10.80
N ASP A 73 -0.45 9.15 12.01
CA ASP A 73 -1.31 10.28 12.30
C ASP A 73 -0.74 11.55 11.66
N VAL A 74 -1.60 12.36 11.07
CA VAL A 74 -1.23 13.67 10.51
C VAL A 74 -1.65 14.75 11.50
N ALA A 75 -0.67 15.46 12.07
CA ALA A 75 -0.94 16.57 12.98
C ALA A 75 -1.63 17.74 12.26
N ALA A 76 -2.21 18.68 13.02
CA ALA A 76 -2.88 19.85 12.45
C ALA A 76 -1.97 20.76 11.61
N ASP A 77 -0.66 20.76 11.87
CA ASP A 77 0.35 21.45 11.06
C ASP A 77 0.86 20.62 9.86
N GLY A 78 0.26 19.45 9.64
CA GLY A 78 0.57 18.54 8.54
C GLY A 78 1.78 17.64 8.77
N LYS A 79 2.47 17.73 9.92
CA LYS A 79 3.60 16.84 10.23
C LYS A 79 3.15 15.42 10.59
N ALA A 80 4.03 14.45 10.40
CA ALA A 80 3.84 13.11 10.93
C ALA A 80 3.83 13.17 12.47
N ALA A 81 2.85 12.50 13.07
CA ALA A 81 2.71 12.37 14.51
C ALA A 81 2.97 10.90 14.92
N LYS A 82 2.04 10.28 15.66
CA LYS A 82 2.16 8.90 16.11
C LYS A 82 2.19 7.95 14.91
N VAL A 83 3.11 6.99 14.93
CA VAL A 83 3.12 5.83 14.03
C VAL A 83 2.69 4.61 14.84
N THR A 84 1.64 3.93 14.39
CA THR A 84 1.14 2.69 15.00
C THR A 84 1.21 1.55 14.00
N GLU A 85 1.77 0.41 14.39
CA GLU A 85 1.51 -0.85 13.69
C GLU A 85 0.05 -1.27 13.92
N LEU A 86 -0.70 -1.51 12.85
CA LEU A 86 -2.10 -1.92 12.94
C LEU A 86 -2.21 -3.39 13.35
N THR A 87 -3.12 -3.68 14.29
CA THR A 87 -3.46 -5.05 14.66
C THR A 87 -4.49 -5.61 13.70
N LEU A 88 -4.07 -6.51 12.79
CA LEU A 88 -4.93 -7.09 11.78
C LEU A 88 -5.68 -8.32 12.30
N SER A 89 -6.97 -8.47 11.96
CA SER A 89 -7.78 -9.65 12.32
C SER A 89 -7.30 -10.95 11.66
N SER A 90 -6.60 -10.82 10.53
CA SER A 90 -5.88 -11.89 9.84
C SER A 90 -4.69 -11.29 9.07
N PRO A 91 -3.60 -12.04 8.86
CA PRO A 91 -2.45 -11.53 8.13
C PRO A 91 -2.81 -11.21 6.66
N VAL A 92 -2.16 -10.18 6.11
CA VAL A 92 -2.08 -9.95 4.66
C VAL A 92 -0.68 -10.34 4.25
N THR A 93 -0.54 -11.35 3.38
CA THR A 93 0.79 -11.84 2.98
C THR A 93 1.32 -10.98 1.85
N GLY A 94 2.54 -10.48 1.94
CA GLY A 94 3.15 -9.65 0.90
C GLY A 94 2.24 -8.52 0.42
N PRO A 95 1.76 -7.63 1.31
CA PRO A 95 0.96 -6.49 0.90
C PRO A 95 1.79 -5.57 0.01
N ASP A 96 1.27 -5.23 -1.17
CA ASP A 96 1.92 -4.39 -2.19
C ASP A 96 1.01 -3.17 -2.47
N GLY A 97 0.53 -2.94 -3.69
CA GLY A 97 -0.29 -1.77 -4.00
C GLY A 97 -1.56 -1.63 -3.16
N MET A 98 -1.79 -0.41 -2.66
CA MET A 98 -2.93 -0.06 -1.79
C MET A 98 -3.83 1.02 -2.40
N ARG A 99 -5.12 0.97 -2.08
CA ARG A 99 -6.09 1.98 -2.51
C ARG A 99 -7.13 2.25 -1.44
N ALA A 100 -7.26 3.50 -1.00
CA ALA A 100 -8.34 3.90 -0.09
C ALA A 100 -9.72 3.57 -0.69
N TRP A 101 -10.60 2.98 0.12
CA TRP A 101 -11.95 2.58 -0.26
C TRP A 101 -12.90 2.64 0.93
N GLY A 102 -14.13 3.07 0.67
CA GLY A 102 -15.13 3.27 1.72
C GLY A 102 -14.79 4.43 2.67
N SER A 103 -15.52 4.51 3.79
CA SER A 103 -15.38 5.59 4.77
C SER A 103 -14.24 5.39 5.77
N ASN A 104 -13.65 4.21 5.86
CA ASN A 104 -12.62 3.90 6.86
C ASN A 104 -11.71 2.73 6.46
N GLY A 105 -11.59 2.45 5.16
CA GLY A 105 -10.84 1.29 4.70
C GLY A 105 -9.93 1.55 3.51
N LEU A 106 -9.26 0.49 3.13
CA LEU A 106 -8.48 0.38 1.91
C LEU A 106 -8.60 -1.03 1.32
N LEU A 107 -8.32 -1.13 0.04
CA LEU A 107 -8.02 -2.37 -0.65
C LEU A 107 -6.51 -2.52 -0.73
N THR A 108 -5.99 -3.74 -0.55
CA THR A 108 -4.58 -4.07 -0.77
C THR A 108 -4.48 -5.40 -1.49
N THR A 109 -3.46 -5.54 -2.33
CA THR A 109 -3.07 -6.86 -2.83
C THR A 109 -2.50 -7.72 -1.71
N ASP A 110 -2.52 -9.02 -1.95
CA ASP A 110 -1.91 -10.05 -1.11
C ASP A 110 -1.18 -11.03 -2.03
N GLY A 111 0.08 -11.28 -1.74
CA GLY A 111 1.00 -12.15 -2.49
C GLY A 111 0.54 -13.60 -2.62
N THR A 112 -0.53 -14.02 -1.93
CA THR A 112 -1.20 -15.31 -2.14
C THR A 112 -2.25 -15.29 -3.25
N GLY A 113 -2.34 -14.21 -4.04
CA GLY A 113 -3.26 -14.10 -5.17
C GLY A 113 -4.62 -13.51 -4.81
N LYS A 114 -4.67 -12.62 -3.81
CA LYS A 114 -5.92 -12.04 -3.31
C LYS A 114 -5.91 -10.52 -3.35
N ILE A 115 -7.12 -9.94 -3.33
CA ILE A 115 -7.36 -8.57 -2.86
C ILE A 115 -8.06 -8.66 -1.51
N GLN A 116 -7.50 -7.95 -0.54
CA GLN A 116 -8.05 -7.81 0.80
C GLN A 116 -8.70 -6.43 0.94
N HIS A 117 -9.88 -6.38 1.55
CA HIS A 117 -10.45 -5.17 2.11
C HIS A 117 -10.07 -5.07 3.58
N VAL A 118 -9.42 -3.98 3.94
CA VAL A 118 -8.92 -3.69 5.29
C VAL A 118 -9.72 -2.51 5.84
N VAL A 119 -10.59 -2.78 6.81
CA VAL A 119 -11.40 -1.78 7.50
C VAL A 119 -10.73 -1.41 8.81
N ILE A 120 -10.39 -0.14 8.99
CA ILE A 120 -9.59 0.35 10.12
C ILE A 120 -10.51 0.96 11.20
N ASP A 121 -10.31 0.52 12.45
CA ASP A 121 -10.97 1.05 13.65
C ASP A 121 -9.92 1.30 14.75
N GLY A 122 -9.55 2.58 14.91
CA GLY A 122 -8.45 2.99 15.76
C GLY A 122 -7.12 2.36 15.33
N ASP A 123 -6.53 1.56 16.21
CA ASP A 123 -5.28 0.82 15.96
C ASP A 123 -5.52 -0.65 15.55
N ASN A 124 -6.78 -1.08 15.40
CA ASN A 124 -7.17 -2.40 14.89
C ASN A 124 -7.66 -2.31 13.44
N ALA A 125 -7.56 -3.42 12.70
CA ALA A 125 -8.15 -3.51 11.37
C ALA A 125 -8.74 -4.89 11.09
N THR A 126 -9.95 -4.90 10.55
CA THR A 126 -10.61 -6.13 10.06
C THR A 126 -10.25 -6.35 8.61
N VAL A 127 -9.77 -7.55 8.29
CA VAL A 127 -9.34 -7.96 6.96
C VAL A 127 -10.35 -8.95 6.39
N THR A 128 -10.84 -8.71 5.18
CA THR A 128 -11.76 -9.60 4.47
C THR A 128 -11.31 -9.76 3.02
N THR A 129 -11.21 -11.00 2.54
CA THR A 129 -10.89 -11.26 1.13
C THR A 129 -12.09 -10.91 0.25
N VAL A 130 -11.88 -10.05 -0.74
CA VAL A 130 -12.92 -9.61 -1.69
C VAL A 130 -12.70 -10.14 -3.11
N LYS A 131 -11.48 -10.57 -3.41
CA LYS A 131 -11.14 -11.28 -4.65
C LYS A 131 -10.02 -12.28 -4.36
N ASP A 132 -10.15 -13.48 -4.92
CA ASP A 132 -9.14 -14.55 -4.86
C ASP A 132 -8.89 -15.11 -6.26
N GLY A 133 -7.89 -15.99 -6.40
CA GLY A 133 -7.52 -16.66 -7.65
C GLY A 133 -6.85 -15.74 -8.65
N LEU A 134 -6.08 -14.75 -8.18
CA LEU A 134 -5.26 -13.86 -8.99
C LEU A 134 -3.84 -14.41 -9.14
N GLU A 135 -3.22 -14.16 -10.28
CA GLU A 135 -1.84 -14.53 -10.59
C GLU A 135 -0.90 -13.36 -10.31
N GLY A 136 -0.38 -13.29 -9.08
CA GLY A 136 0.60 -12.27 -8.68
C GLY A 136 0.08 -10.83 -8.80
N PRO A 137 -0.99 -10.46 -8.05
CA PRO A 137 -1.52 -9.11 -8.07
C PRO A 137 -0.52 -8.13 -7.44
N VAL A 138 -0.24 -7.04 -8.14
CA VAL A 138 0.72 -6.00 -7.70
C VAL A 138 0.06 -4.65 -7.41
N SER A 139 -1.14 -4.42 -7.93
CA SER A 139 -1.85 -3.16 -7.71
C SER A 139 -3.36 -3.35 -7.71
N VAL A 140 -4.07 -2.43 -7.07
CA VAL A 140 -5.52 -2.36 -7.05
C VAL A 140 -5.99 -0.93 -7.33
N ALA A 141 -6.97 -0.79 -8.22
CA ALA A 141 -7.61 0.48 -8.55
C ALA A 141 -9.13 0.36 -8.43
N VAL A 142 -9.81 1.49 -8.25
CA VAL A 142 -11.26 1.58 -8.24
C VAL A 142 -11.73 2.52 -9.34
N ALA A 143 -12.60 2.04 -10.22
CA ALA A 143 -13.15 2.83 -11.32
C ALA A 143 -14.55 2.33 -11.70
N GLY A 144 -15.48 3.25 -11.96
CA GLY A 144 -16.83 2.90 -12.43
C GLY A 144 -17.61 1.96 -11.49
N GLY A 145 -17.39 2.05 -10.18
CA GLY A 145 -18.04 1.17 -9.18
C GLY A 145 -17.46 -0.25 -9.09
N MET A 146 -16.33 -0.51 -9.75
CA MET A 146 -15.63 -1.79 -9.73
C MET A 146 -14.21 -1.64 -9.19
N GLY A 147 -13.71 -2.71 -8.57
CA GLY A 147 -12.29 -2.87 -8.29
C GLY A 147 -11.59 -3.53 -9.48
N TYR A 148 -10.32 -3.20 -9.70
CA TYR A 148 -9.47 -3.82 -10.71
C TYR A 148 -8.13 -4.19 -10.07
N ALA A 149 -7.77 -5.47 -10.15
CA ALA A 149 -6.46 -5.96 -9.75
C ALA A 149 -5.55 -6.05 -10.97
N LEU A 150 -4.31 -5.57 -10.88
CA LEU A 150 -3.30 -5.74 -11.93
C LEU A 150 -2.39 -6.93 -11.61
N GLU A 151 -2.30 -7.87 -12.54
CA GLU A 151 -1.41 -9.04 -12.46
C GLU A 151 -0.07 -8.72 -13.12
N GLY A 152 0.97 -8.55 -12.29
CA GLY A 152 2.23 -7.91 -12.70
C GLY A 152 3.37 -8.87 -13.08
N GLN A 153 3.20 -10.17 -12.87
CA GLN A 153 4.19 -11.20 -13.22
C GLN A 153 5.62 -10.92 -12.71
N LEU A 154 5.76 -10.42 -11.47
CA LEU A 154 7.04 -10.01 -10.88
C LEU A 154 8.13 -11.10 -10.90
N ALA A 155 7.74 -12.37 -10.90
CA ALA A 155 8.69 -13.49 -11.02
C ALA A 155 9.51 -13.43 -12.32
N ILE A 156 8.95 -12.89 -13.41
CA ILE A 156 9.68 -12.68 -14.67
C ILE A 156 10.66 -11.50 -14.51
N MET A 157 10.19 -10.40 -13.94
CA MET A 157 10.98 -9.18 -13.75
C MET A 157 12.23 -9.44 -12.88
N PHE A 158 12.11 -10.27 -11.85
CA PHE A 158 13.21 -10.57 -10.93
C PHE A 158 14.06 -11.78 -11.32
N ALA A 159 13.67 -12.53 -12.36
CA ALA A 159 14.46 -13.66 -12.82
C ALA A 159 15.72 -13.21 -13.58
N PRO A 160 16.84 -13.95 -13.47
CA PRO A 160 17.97 -13.74 -14.37
C PRO A 160 17.54 -13.89 -15.84
N PRO A 161 18.21 -13.22 -16.79
CA PRO A 161 17.90 -13.35 -18.21
C PRO A 161 17.87 -14.82 -18.66
N GLY A 162 16.74 -15.26 -19.21
CA GLY A 162 16.53 -16.63 -19.69
C GLY A 162 16.25 -17.68 -18.61
N GLN A 163 16.07 -17.28 -17.34
CA GLN A 163 15.79 -18.19 -16.21
C GLN A 163 14.43 -17.94 -15.55
N GLY A 164 13.60 -17.07 -16.14
CA GLY A 164 12.26 -16.76 -15.66
C GLY A 164 11.19 -17.73 -16.16
N PRO A 165 10.00 -17.69 -15.55
CA PRO A 165 8.84 -18.36 -16.12
C PRO A 165 8.48 -17.75 -17.48
N GLU A 166 7.69 -18.48 -18.28
CA GLU A 166 7.16 -17.97 -19.54
C GLU A 166 6.29 -16.74 -19.31
N GLU A 167 6.47 -15.72 -20.15
CA GLU A 167 5.65 -14.52 -20.14
C GLU A 167 4.22 -14.81 -20.58
N LYS A 168 3.26 -14.46 -19.72
CA LYS A 168 1.83 -14.46 -20.03
C LYS A 168 1.37 -13.05 -20.39
N PRO A 169 0.16 -12.88 -20.97
CA PRO A 169 -0.43 -11.57 -21.10
C PRO A 169 -0.64 -10.91 -19.73
N TYR A 170 -0.25 -9.65 -19.58
CA TYR A 170 -0.62 -8.82 -18.42
C TYR A 170 -2.14 -8.60 -18.39
N ARG A 171 -2.73 -8.64 -17.18
CA ARG A 171 -4.18 -8.56 -17.00
C ARG A 171 -4.58 -7.52 -15.96
N ALA A 172 -5.70 -6.86 -16.25
CA ALA A 172 -6.50 -6.15 -15.28
C ALA A 172 -7.76 -6.97 -15.01
N VAL A 173 -7.89 -7.53 -13.81
CA VAL A 173 -9.01 -8.39 -13.42
C VAL A 173 -10.01 -7.57 -12.63
N GLY A 174 -11.19 -7.35 -13.21
CA GLY A 174 -12.30 -6.66 -12.53
C GLY A 174 -12.95 -7.53 -11.45
N PHE A 175 -13.40 -6.90 -10.36
CA PHE A 175 -14.16 -7.55 -9.28
C PHE A 175 -15.16 -6.56 -8.66
N PRO A 176 -16.31 -7.05 -8.14
CA PRO A 176 -17.25 -6.20 -7.44
C PRO A 176 -16.64 -5.68 -6.14
N LEU A 177 -16.91 -4.41 -5.82
CA LEU A 177 -16.48 -3.83 -4.56
C LEU A 177 -17.35 -4.39 -3.40
N PRO A 178 -16.78 -4.51 -2.18
CA PRO A 178 -17.52 -4.93 -1.00
C PRO A 178 -18.58 -3.92 -0.56
#